data_AF-A0A849QYN4-F1
#
_entry.id   AF-A0A849QYN4-F1
#
_cell.length_a   1.000
_cell.length_b   1.000
_cell.length_c   1.000
_cell.angle_alpha   90.00
_cell.angle_beta   90.00
_cell.angle_gamma   90.00
#
_symmetry.space_group_name_H-M   'P 1'
#
loop_
_entity.id
_entity.type
_entity.pdbx_description
1 polymer ?
#
loop_
_entity_poly.entity_id
_entity_poly.type
_entity_poly.pdbx_seq_one_letter_code
_entity_poly.pdbx_strand_id
1 'polypeptide(L)'
;MNGLTPEEKTVTILKDQGVDLVATLPCDRMKKLLPLIDNEFNTLKLTREENGVGICAGYYLGNKRPVMVIQSTGLGNMLNALLSLNVTYQVPLPIIASWRGVYDEKIPAQFPLGQALPDILKASDINYTVIRSSSEIELLNDVIKDAFTNNRPHVALVLPSVWENSKCAPPPEPKETVSRTCSLELTTKIHPPTISRYQAIKSLVSVLDDEIVVSNIGIPSKELYHAGDRPLNFYMLGSM
;
A
#
# COMPACT_ATOMS: atom_id res chain seq x y z
N MET A 1 -14.30 5.38 -33.38
CA MET A 1 -13.73 4.46 -32.38
C MET A 1 -13.85 5.16 -31.04
N ASN A 2 -14.66 4.64 -30.11
CA ASN A 2 -14.75 5.24 -28.77
C ASN A 2 -13.41 4.97 -28.06
N GLY A 3 -12.74 6.02 -27.59
CA GLY A 3 -11.49 5.89 -26.83
C GLY A 3 -11.69 5.16 -25.50
N LEU A 4 -10.58 4.68 -24.93
CA LEU A 4 -10.57 4.00 -23.64
C LEU A 4 -11.19 4.88 -22.54
N THR A 5 -11.98 4.25 -21.68
CA THR A 5 -12.52 4.84 -20.45
C THR A 5 -11.38 5.15 -19.46
N PRO A 6 -11.57 6.09 -18.51
CA PRO A 6 -10.54 6.38 -17.51
C PRO A 6 -10.15 5.13 -16.69
N GLU A 7 -11.07 4.19 -16.46
CA GLU A 7 -10.77 2.92 -15.79
C GLU A 7 -9.85 2.02 -16.64
N GLU A 8 -10.16 1.82 -17.92
CA GLU A 8 -9.32 1.03 -18.84
C GLU A 8 -7.94 1.67 -19.05
N LYS A 9 -7.88 3.00 -19.11
CA LYS A 9 -6.61 3.73 -19.15
C LYS A 9 -5.79 3.50 -17.89
N THR A 10 -6.41 3.54 -16.71
CA THR A 10 -5.73 3.25 -15.45
C THR A 10 -5.10 1.86 -15.46
N VAL A 11 -5.84 0.83 -15.90
CA VAL A 11 -5.31 -0.53 -16.06
C VAL A 11 -4.14 -0.57 -17.04
N THR A 12 -4.26 0.10 -18.18
CA THR A 12 -3.19 0.16 -19.19
C THR A 12 -1.92 0.78 -18.61
N ILE A 13 -2.05 1.93 -17.93
CA ILE A 13 -0.94 2.62 -17.27
C ILE A 13 -0.26 1.72 -16.23
N LEU A 14 -1.03 1.04 -15.39
CA LEU A 14 -0.47 0.12 -14.38
C LEU A 14 0.32 -1.03 -15.03
N LYS A 15 -0.16 -1.59 -16.13
CA LYS A 15 0.56 -2.62 -16.91
C LYS A 15 1.84 -2.08 -17.53
N ASP A 16 1.77 -0.92 -18.17
CA ASP A 16 2.92 -0.29 -18.84
C ASP A 16 4.03 0.10 -17.84
N GLN A 17 3.65 0.44 -16.60
CA GLN A 17 4.59 0.71 -15.50
C GLN A 17 5.13 -0.55 -14.81
N GLY A 18 4.73 -1.74 -15.28
CA GLY A 18 5.18 -3.04 -14.78
C GLY A 18 4.68 -3.38 -13.38
N VAL A 19 3.47 -2.95 -13.00
CA VAL A 19 2.89 -3.22 -11.68
C VAL A 19 2.53 -4.71 -11.55
N ASP A 20 3.06 -5.37 -10.51
CA ASP A 20 2.85 -6.80 -10.25
C ASP A 20 1.69 -7.08 -9.28
N LEU A 21 1.46 -6.15 -8.35
CA LEU A 21 0.49 -6.29 -7.26
C LEU A 21 -0.29 -5.01 -7.12
N VAL A 22 -1.61 -5.13 -7.01
CA VAL A 22 -2.47 -4.02 -6.60
C VAL A 22 -3.11 -4.34 -5.26
N ALA A 23 -2.76 -3.58 -4.23
CA ALA A 23 -3.35 -3.70 -2.91
C ALA A 23 -4.56 -2.76 -2.82
N THR A 24 -5.74 -3.30 -2.54
CA THR A 24 -7.01 -2.57 -2.68
C THR A 24 -7.85 -2.59 -1.42
N LEU A 25 -8.57 -1.49 -1.19
CA LEU A 25 -9.72 -1.46 -0.29
C LEU A 25 -10.98 -1.10 -1.08
N PRO A 26 -12.16 -1.57 -0.64
CA PRO A 26 -13.44 -1.17 -1.24
C PRO A 26 -13.63 0.35 -1.21
N CYS A 27 -14.11 0.91 -2.33
CA CYS A 27 -14.50 2.31 -2.42
C CYS A 27 -15.62 2.51 -3.42
N ASP A 28 -16.74 3.10 -2.98
CA ASP A 28 -17.92 3.32 -3.81
C ASP A 28 -17.65 4.17 -5.06
N ARG A 29 -16.71 5.13 -4.96
CA ARG A 29 -16.32 6.01 -6.07
C ARG A 29 -15.48 5.30 -7.13
N MET A 30 -14.93 4.12 -6.83
CA MET A 30 -14.09 3.31 -7.73
C MET A 30 -14.73 1.94 -8.06
N LYS A 31 -16.06 1.83 -7.90
CA LYS A 31 -16.79 0.56 -8.08
C LYS A 31 -16.62 -0.11 -9.44
N LYS A 32 -16.29 0.64 -10.49
CA LYS A 32 -16.02 0.11 -11.85
C LYS A 32 -14.54 -0.25 -12.06
N LEU A 33 -13.63 0.52 -11.45
CA LEU A 33 -12.19 0.31 -11.55
C LEU A 33 -11.74 -0.93 -10.77
N LEU A 34 -12.22 -1.12 -9.53
CA LEU A 34 -11.75 -2.22 -8.68
C LEU A 34 -11.98 -3.61 -9.28
N PRO A 35 -13.13 -3.93 -9.91
CA PRO A 35 -13.31 -5.20 -10.61
C PRO A 35 -12.41 -5.37 -11.83
N LEU A 36 -12.12 -4.29 -12.57
CA LEU A 36 -11.17 -4.35 -13.68
C LEU A 36 -9.76 -4.65 -13.17
N ILE A 37 -9.35 -4.05 -12.04
CA ILE A 37 -8.08 -4.37 -11.39
C ILE A 37 -8.06 -5.85 -10.97
N ASP A 38 -9.13 -6.35 -10.35
CA ASP A 38 -9.23 -7.75 -9.88
C ASP A 38 -9.07 -8.77 -11.02
N ASN A 39 -9.51 -8.41 -12.24
CA ASN A 39 -9.39 -9.29 -13.40
C ASN A 39 -8.00 -9.26 -14.05
N GLU A 40 -7.28 -8.16 -13.90
CA GLU A 40 -6.07 -7.88 -14.69
C GLU A 40 -4.77 -7.99 -13.87
N PHE A 41 -4.86 -7.99 -12.55
CA PHE A 41 -3.70 -8.01 -11.64
C PHE A 41 -3.84 -9.05 -10.53
N ASN A 42 -2.70 -9.46 -9.98
CA ASN A 42 -2.71 -10.08 -8.66
C ASN A 42 -3.15 -9.02 -7.64
N THR A 43 -4.29 -9.25 -7.00
CA THR A 43 -4.94 -8.23 -6.19
C THR A 43 -5.02 -8.67 -4.74
N LEU A 44 -4.47 -7.85 -3.85
CA LEU A 44 -4.54 -8.09 -2.42
C LEU A 44 -5.66 -7.24 -1.82
N LYS A 45 -6.69 -7.89 -1.27
CA LYS A 45 -7.74 -7.21 -0.53
C LYS A 45 -7.25 -6.90 0.89
N LEU A 46 -7.12 -5.62 1.20
CA LEU A 46 -6.65 -5.15 2.49
C LEU A 46 -7.81 -5.02 3.47
N THR A 47 -7.55 -5.30 4.74
CA THR A 47 -8.48 -5.05 5.84
C THR A 47 -8.41 -3.62 6.36
N ARG A 48 -7.21 -3.01 6.29
CA ARG A 48 -6.91 -1.63 6.68
C ARG A 48 -5.78 -1.09 5.83
N GLU A 49 -5.75 0.23 5.61
CA GLU A 49 -4.76 0.88 4.74
C GLU A 49 -3.33 0.73 5.27
N GLU A 50 -3.11 0.81 6.58
CA GLU A 50 -1.77 0.67 7.18
C GLU A 50 -1.15 -0.72 6.93
N ASN A 51 -1.97 -1.77 6.86
CA ASN A 51 -1.47 -3.12 6.53
C ASN A 51 -0.93 -3.14 5.09
N GLY A 52 -1.55 -2.36 4.20
CA GLY A 52 -1.09 -2.20 2.83
C GLY A 52 0.30 -1.62 2.72
N VAL A 53 0.64 -0.66 3.59
CA VAL A 53 1.95 -0.01 3.63
C VAL A 53 3.06 -1.06 3.88
N GLY A 54 2.93 -1.83 4.96
CA GLY A 54 3.91 -2.87 5.32
C GLY A 54 3.97 -4.03 4.30
N ILE A 55 2.81 -4.48 3.81
CA ILE A 55 2.77 -5.57 2.82
C ILE A 55 3.39 -5.13 1.50
N CYS A 56 3.06 -3.94 0.99
CA CYS A 56 3.65 -3.41 -0.23
C CYS A 56 5.17 -3.20 -0.07
N ALA A 57 5.64 -2.72 1.09
CA ALA A 57 7.08 -2.65 1.34
C ALA A 57 7.76 -4.02 1.24
N GLY A 58 7.17 -5.07 1.82
CA GLY A 58 7.67 -6.44 1.69
C GLY A 58 7.69 -6.95 0.24
N TYR A 59 6.64 -6.69 -0.54
CA TYR A 59 6.61 -7.01 -1.97
C TYR A 59 7.72 -6.30 -2.73
N TYR A 60 7.95 -5.01 -2.45
CA TYR A 60 9.04 -4.26 -3.08
C TYR A 60 10.41 -4.84 -2.75
N LEU A 61 10.66 -5.17 -1.48
CA LEU A 61 11.90 -5.85 -1.06
C LEU A 61 12.07 -7.23 -1.72
N GLY A 62 10.96 -7.89 -2.07
CA GLY A 62 10.91 -9.09 -2.91
C GLY A 62 11.06 -8.84 -4.42
N ASN A 63 11.54 -7.65 -4.82
CA ASN A 63 11.74 -7.23 -6.20
C ASN A 63 10.45 -7.20 -7.04
N LYS A 64 9.34 -6.75 -6.43
CA LYS A 64 8.05 -6.52 -7.09
C LYS A 64 7.69 -5.04 -7.11
N ARG A 65 6.73 -4.66 -7.97
CA ARG A 65 6.24 -3.28 -8.08
C ARG A 65 4.78 -3.21 -7.61
N PRO A 66 4.54 -2.96 -6.31
CA PRO A 66 3.19 -2.84 -5.77
C PRO A 66 2.63 -1.43 -5.93
N VAL A 67 1.31 -1.33 -6.08
CA VAL A 67 0.53 -0.08 -6.03
C VAL A 67 -0.63 -0.24 -5.07
N MET A 68 -0.94 0.81 -4.31
CA MET A 68 -2.15 0.85 -3.48
C MET A 68 -3.28 1.60 -4.18
N VAL A 69 -4.49 1.04 -4.19
CA VAL A 69 -5.71 1.72 -4.65
C VAL A 69 -6.71 1.77 -3.50
N ILE A 70 -6.83 2.94 -2.89
CA ILE A 70 -7.50 3.12 -1.60
C ILE A 70 -8.38 4.38 -1.57
N GLN A 71 -9.12 4.56 -0.48
CA GLN A 71 -9.80 5.82 -0.22
C GLN A 71 -8.85 6.82 0.49
N SER A 72 -8.96 8.10 0.17
CA SER A 72 -8.10 9.13 0.75
C SER A 72 -8.25 9.31 2.26
N THR A 73 -9.36 8.87 2.86
CA THR A 73 -9.54 8.88 4.32
C THR A 73 -8.54 7.98 5.02
N GLY A 74 -8.14 6.89 4.37
CA GLY A 74 -7.14 5.95 4.88
C GLY A 74 -5.74 6.54 5.00
N LEU A 75 -5.41 7.56 4.19
CA LEU A 75 -4.13 8.27 4.27
C LEU A 75 -3.89 8.87 5.66
N GLY A 76 -4.94 9.36 6.33
CA GLY A 76 -4.82 9.87 7.69
C GLY A 76 -4.44 8.77 8.70
N ASN A 77 -5.02 7.58 8.56
CA ASN A 77 -4.76 6.45 9.46
C ASN A 77 -3.36 5.85 9.26
N MET A 78 -2.87 5.82 8.01
CA MET A 78 -1.58 5.20 7.69
C MET A 78 -0.41 6.19 7.63
N LEU A 79 -0.62 7.48 7.96
CA LEU A 79 0.42 8.51 7.81
C LEU A 79 1.70 8.17 8.58
N ASN A 80 1.58 7.73 9.83
CA ASN A 80 2.75 7.36 10.62
C ASN A 80 3.47 6.13 10.02
N ALA A 81 2.72 5.13 9.53
CA ALA A 81 3.31 3.95 8.87
C ALA A 81 4.09 4.38 7.62
N LEU A 82 3.52 5.24 6.77
CA LEU A 82 4.19 5.78 5.59
C LEU A 82 5.48 6.51 5.93
N LEU A 83 5.45 7.39 6.93
CA LEU A 83 6.62 8.18 7.32
C LEU A 83 7.72 7.32 7.95
N SER A 84 7.34 6.46 8.88
CA SER A 84 8.27 5.63 9.64
C SER A 84 8.80 4.42 8.86
N LEU A 85 8.12 3.98 7.80
CA LEU A 85 8.57 2.91 6.92
C LEU A 85 9.02 3.45 5.55
N ASN A 86 8.10 3.88 4.70
CA ASN A 86 8.41 4.16 3.31
C ASN A 86 9.31 5.38 3.12
N VAL A 87 9.08 6.46 3.87
CA VAL A 87 9.96 7.64 3.79
C VAL A 87 11.31 7.33 4.44
N THR A 88 11.30 6.80 5.67
CA THR A 88 12.53 6.50 6.43
C THR A 88 13.47 5.54 5.69
N TYR A 89 12.94 4.45 5.12
CA TYR A 89 13.73 3.43 4.44
C TYR A 89 13.78 3.61 2.92
N GLN A 90 13.28 4.73 2.39
CA GLN A 90 13.24 5.02 0.95
C GLN A 90 12.62 3.86 0.16
N VAL A 91 11.47 3.39 0.62
CA VAL A 91 10.71 2.32 -0.04
C VAL A 91 9.63 2.97 -0.90
N PRO A 92 9.67 2.81 -2.24
CA PRO A 92 8.71 3.42 -3.14
C PRO A 92 7.30 2.88 -2.90
N LEU A 93 6.32 3.76 -3.00
CA LEU A 93 4.91 3.37 -2.90
C LEU A 93 4.00 4.36 -3.65
N PRO A 94 3.62 4.03 -4.90
CA PRO A 94 2.55 4.74 -5.58
C PRO A 94 1.21 4.43 -4.91
N ILE A 95 0.44 5.48 -4.61
CA ILE A 95 -0.88 5.36 -3.97
C ILE A 95 -1.91 6.09 -4.82
N ILE A 96 -2.84 5.36 -5.41
CA ILE A 96 -4.01 5.91 -6.10
C ILE A 96 -5.13 6.05 -5.07
N ALA A 97 -5.32 7.27 -4.58
CA ALA A 97 -6.30 7.59 -3.56
C ALA A 97 -7.54 8.24 -4.19
N SER A 98 -8.71 7.61 -4.05
CA SER A 98 -9.99 8.26 -4.31
C SER A 98 -10.19 9.40 -3.32
N TRP A 99 -10.08 10.63 -3.80
CA TRP A 99 -10.06 11.83 -2.98
C TRP A 99 -11.47 12.24 -2.56
N ARG A 100 -11.83 11.85 -1.34
CA ARG A 100 -13.12 12.11 -0.70
C ARG A 100 -13.12 13.44 0.07
N GLY A 101 -14.32 13.93 0.40
CA GLY A 101 -14.46 15.16 1.20
C GLY A 101 -14.38 16.46 0.41
N VAL A 102 -14.41 16.40 -0.92
CA VAL A 102 -14.20 17.55 -1.80
C VAL A 102 -15.27 17.69 -2.89
N TYR A 103 -15.34 16.77 -3.85
CA TYR A 103 -16.23 16.87 -5.01
C TYR A 103 -17.51 16.03 -4.81
N ASP A 104 -18.68 16.69 -4.90
CA ASP A 104 -20.02 16.11 -4.66
C ASP A 104 -20.06 15.12 -3.47
N GLU A 105 -19.37 15.49 -2.39
CA GLU A 105 -19.34 14.67 -1.18
C GLU A 105 -20.55 14.98 -0.31
N LYS A 106 -21.19 13.95 0.22
CA LYS A 106 -22.40 14.05 1.04
C LYS A 106 -22.21 13.48 2.43
N ILE A 107 -21.12 12.74 2.66
CA ILE A 107 -20.83 12.11 3.95
C ILE A 107 -20.05 13.11 4.83
N PRO A 108 -20.64 13.66 5.91
CA PRO A 108 -20.01 14.73 6.69
C PRO A 108 -18.65 14.34 7.29
N ALA A 109 -18.50 13.07 7.67
CA ALA A 109 -17.26 12.54 8.24
C ALA A 109 -16.05 12.64 7.30
N GLN A 110 -16.25 12.84 5.99
CA GLN A 110 -15.17 12.86 5.01
C GLN A 110 -14.62 14.26 4.73
N PHE A 111 -15.36 15.33 5.03
CA PHE A 111 -14.92 16.71 4.77
C PHE A 111 -13.66 17.12 5.54
N PRO A 112 -13.53 16.88 6.87
CA PRO A 112 -12.44 17.47 7.64
C PRO A 112 -11.06 17.05 7.13
N LEU A 113 -10.86 15.73 6.95
CA LEU A 113 -9.61 15.20 6.42
C LEU A 113 -9.49 15.48 4.91
N GLY A 114 -10.57 15.31 4.15
CA GLY A 114 -10.54 15.48 2.70
C GLY A 114 -10.04 16.85 2.26
N GLN A 115 -10.50 17.92 2.92
CA GLN A 115 -10.10 19.30 2.62
C GLN A 115 -8.68 19.62 3.08
N ALA A 116 -8.27 19.10 4.25
CA ALA A 116 -6.93 19.33 4.81
C ALA A 116 -5.83 18.46 4.18
N LEU A 117 -6.20 17.41 3.44
CA LEU A 117 -5.26 16.38 2.99
C LEU A 117 -4.08 16.92 2.16
N PRO A 118 -4.26 17.84 1.19
CA PRO A 118 -3.11 18.40 0.45
C PRO A 118 -2.10 19.11 1.38
N ASP A 119 -2.60 19.85 2.38
CA ASP A 119 -1.74 20.55 3.34
C ASP A 119 -1.03 19.56 4.28
N ILE A 120 -1.70 18.49 4.69
CA ILE A 120 -1.10 17.40 5.49
C ILE A 120 0.01 16.70 4.70
N LEU A 121 -0.25 16.34 3.44
CA LEU A 121 0.76 15.70 2.58
C LEU A 121 1.96 16.60 2.37
N LYS A 122 1.73 17.90 2.09
CA LYS A 122 2.78 18.91 1.97
C LYS A 122 3.58 19.08 3.26
N ALA A 123 2.90 19.21 4.41
CA ALA A 123 3.56 19.37 5.70
C ALA A 123 4.36 18.12 6.11
N SER A 124 3.97 16.95 5.61
CA SER A 124 4.63 15.66 5.86
C SER A 124 5.70 15.33 4.81
N ASP A 125 5.98 16.24 3.87
CA ASP A 125 6.92 16.04 2.75
C ASP A 125 6.60 14.79 1.91
N ILE A 126 5.30 14.49 1.73
CA ILE A 126 4.82 13.40 0.87
C ILE A 126 4.41 13.99 -0.47
N ASN A 127 5.09 13.55 -1.54
CA ASN A 127 4.76 13.93 -2.90
C ASN A 127 3.31 13.53 -3.26
N TYR A 128 2.59 14.46 -3.89
CA TYR A 128 1.25 14.17 -4.40
C TYR A 128 0.97 14.88 -5.73
N THR A 129 0.13 14.26 -6.55
CA THR A 129 -0.41 14.81 -7.79
C THR A 129 -1.92 14.76 -7.72
N VAL A 130 -2.59 15.83 -8.13
CA VAL A 130 -4.05 15.88 -8.14
C VAL A 130 -4.56 15.60 -9.56
N ILE A 131 -5.50 14.66 -9.69
CA ILE A 131 -6.14 14.29 -10.94
C ILE A 131 -7.62 14.67 -10.85
N ARG A 132 -8.02 15.69 -11.63
CA ARG A 132 -9.34 16.34 -11.52
C ARG A 132 -10.34 15.87 -12.54
N SER A 133 -9.86 15.40 -13.68
CA SER A 133 -10.69 15.03 -14.83
C SER A 133 -10.12 13.81 -15.55
N SER A 134 -10.96 13.14 -16.35
CA SER A 134 -10.55 11.97 -17.13
C SER A 134 -9.45 12.26 -18.17
N SER A 135 -9.30 13.51 -18.60
CA SER A 135 -8.18 13.92 -19.48
C SER A 135 -6.82 13.96 -18.78
N GLU A 136 -6.81 14.07 -17.44
CA GLU A 136 -5.60 14.12 -16.63
C GLU A 136 -5.15 12.74 -16.13
N ILE A 137 -5.87 11.66 -16.49
CA ILE A 137 -5.57 10.31 -15.99
C ILE A 137 -4.16 9.83 -16.34
N GLU A 138 -3.59 10.34 -17.43
CA GLU A 138 -2.23 10.03 -17.86
C GLU A 138 -1.16 10.47 -16.85
N LEU A 139 -1.46 11.42 -15.97
CA LEU A 139 -0.58 11.85 -14.87
C LEU A 139 -0.28 10.70 -13.88
N LEU A 140 -1.07 9.62 -13.89
CA LEU A 140 -0.76 8.42 -13.12
C LEU A 140 0.59 7.79 -13.54
N ASN A 141 0.99 7.92 -14.81
CA ASN A 141 2.31 7.48 -15.25
C ASN A 141 3.42 8.19 -14.47
N ASP A 142 3.30 9.51 -14.33
CA ASP A 142 4.29 10.31 -13.63
C ASP A 142 4.33 9.98 -12.14
N VAL A 143 3.16 9.76 -11.51
CA VAL A 143 3.08 9.35 -10.09
C VAL A 143 3.79 8.02 -9.85
N ILE A 144 3.50 7.02 -10.67
CA ILE A 144 4.07 5.67 -10.49
C ILE A 144 5.57 5.70 -10.80
N LYS A 145 5.96 6.35 -11.89
CA LYS A 145 7.35 6.48 -12.29
C LYS A 145 8.16 7.24 -11.25
N ASP A 146 7.64 8.36 -10.73
CA ASP A 146 8.30 9.17 -9.72
C ASP A 146 8.57 8.37 -8.45
N ALA A 147 7.54 7.69 -7.92
CA ALA A 147 7.68 6.88 -6.71
C ALA A 147 8.82 5.87 -6.85
N PHE A 148 8.82 5.06 -7.92
CA PHE A 148 9.86 4.03 -8.13
C PHE A 148 11.23 4.59 -8.53
N THR A 149 11.30 5.70 -9.26
CA THR A 149 12.59 6.28 -9.68
C THR A 149 13.28 6.99 -8.52
N ASN A 150 12.49 7.64 -7.65
CA ASN A 150 12.99 8.45 -6.55
C ASN A 150 12.88 7.74 -5.18
N ASN A 151 12.52 6.46 -5.16
CA ASN A 151 12.44 5.63 -3.96
C ASN A 151 11.62 6.28 -2.83
N ARG A 152 10.43 6.80 -3.17
CA ARG A 152 9.57 7.52 -2.23
C ARG A 152 8.08 7.19 -2.43
N PRO A 153 7.23 7.47 -1.43
CA PRO A 153 5.79 7.52 -1.65
C PRO A 153 5.40 8.63 -2.62
N HIS A 154 4.44 8.36 -3.50
CA HIS A 154 3.77 9.40 -4.29
C HIS A 154 2.27 9.11 -4.37
N VAL A 155 1.46 10.06 -3.90
CA VAL A 155 0.00 9.95 -3.85
C VAL A 155 -0.65 10.61 -5.08
N ALA A 156 -1.41 9.86 -5.87
CA ALA A 156 -2.39 10.42 -6.78
C ALA A 156 -3.70 10.68 -6.03
N LEU A 157 -4.06 11.95 -5.83
CA LEU A 157 -5.38 12.35 -5.33
C LEU A 157 -6.36 12.46 -6.49
N VAL A 158 -7.16 11.42 -6.69
CA VAL A 158 -8.07 11.31 -7.83
C VAL A 158 -9.47 11.75 -7.43
N LEU A 159 -9.98 12.82 -8.04
CA LEU A 159 -11.35 13.29 -7.79
C LEU A 159 -12.39 12.28 -8.33
N PRO A 160 -13.53 12.11 -7.64
CA PRO A 160 -14.62 11.27 -8.12
C PRO A 160 -15.14 11.64 -9.53
N SER A 161 -15.07 12.92 -9.91
CA SER A 161 -15.41 13.45 -11.24
C SER A 161 -14.68 12.76 -12.39
N VAL A 162 -13.49 12.21 -12.13
CA VAL A 162 -12.69 11.45 -13.12
C VAL A 162 -13.47 10.25 -13.65
N TRP A 163 -14.29 9.63 -12.80
CA TRP A 163 -15.06 8.41 -13.12
C TRP A 163 -16.50 8.71 -13.56
N GLU A 164 -16.95 9.96 -13.45
CA GLU A 164 -18.31 10.35 -13.81
C GLU A 164 -18.54 10.24 -15.31
N ASN A 165 -19.76 9.85 -15.68
CA ASN A 165 -20.15 9.60 -17.07
C ASN A 165 -19.29 8.55 -17.80
N SER A 166 -18.44 7.80 -17.09
CA SER A 166 -17.69 6.71 -17.67
C SER A 166 -18.64 5.65 -18.22
N LYS A 167 -18.40 5.29 -19.48
CA LYS A 167 -19.11 4.20 -20.18
C LYS A 167 -18.54 2.81 -19.82
N CYS A 168 -17.61 2.73 -18.87
CA CYS A 168 -17.11 1.46 -18.36
C CYS A 168 -18.27 0.60 -17.89
N ALA A 169 -18.15 -0.71 -18.13
CA ALA A 169 -19.15 -1.70 -17.75
C ALA A 169 -19.55 -1.56 -16.27
N PRO A 170 -20.81 -1.83 -15.93
CA PRO A 170 -21.25 -1.81 -14.54
C PRO A 170 -20.43 -2.81 -13.70
N PRO A 171 -20.32 -2.59 -12.37
CA PRO A 171 -19.69 -3.56 -11.49
C PRO A 171 -20.39 -4.92 -11.62
N PRO A 172 -19.65 -6.03 -11.45
CA PRO A 172 -20.23 -7.37 -11.49
C PRO A 172 -21.24 -7.55 -10.35
N GLU A 173 -22.18 -8.48 -10.53
CA GLU A 173 -23.15 -8.79 -9.48
C GLU A 173 -22.45 -9.34 -8.22
N PRO A 174 -23.00 -9.07 -7.02
CA PRO A 174 -22.50 -9.64 -5.78
C PRO A 174 -22.45 -11.18 -5.88
N LYS A 175 -21.30 -11.77 -5.54
CA LYS A 175 -21.18 -13.24 -5.45
C LYS A 175 -22.05 -13.76 -4.30
N GLU A 176 -22.66 -14.92 -4.50
CA GLU A 176 -23.46 -15.57 -3.45
C GLU A 176 -22.62 -15.89 -2.21
N THR A 177 -23.18 -15.61 -1.03
CA THR A 177 -22.56 -15.96 0.24
C THR A 177 -22.73 -17.46 0.49
N VAL A 178 -21.63 -18.21 0.40
CA VAL A 178 -21.60 -19.65 0.69
C VAL A 178 -21.12 -19.91 2.12
N SER A 179 -21.79 -20.83 2.82
CA SER A 179 -21.37 -21.29 4.14
C SER A 179 -20.03 -22.03 4.04
N ARG A 180 -19.17 -21.86 5.06
CA ARG A 180 -17.87 -22.54 5.15
C ARG A 180 -17.78 -23.19 6.51
N THR A 181 -17.53 -24.50 6.55
CA THR A 181 -17.25 -25.20 7.81
C THR A 181 -15.75 -25.09 8.09
N CYS A 182 -15.40 -24.44 9.20
CA CYS A 182 -14.03 -24.44 9.73
C CYS A 182 -14.07 -25.15 11.09
N SER A 183 -13.37 -26.28 11.20
CA SER A 183 -13.14 -26.97 12.47
C SER A 183 -11.64 -26.93 12.75
N LEU A 184 -11.27 -26.34 13.88
CA LEU A 184 -9.89 -26.27 14.35
C LEU A 184 -9.85 -26.76 15.79
N GLU A 185 -9.14 -27.85 16.03
CA GLU A 185 -8.85 -28.35 17.38
C GLU A 185 -7.33 -28.39 17.55
N LEU A 186 -6.79 -27.43 18.30
CA LEU A 186 -5.35 -27.30 18.54
C LEU A 186 -5.08 -27.45 20.05
N THR A 187 -4.56 -28.61 20.44
CA THR A 187 -3.99 -28.82 21.78
C THR A 187 -2.50 -28.99 21.64
N THR A 188 -1.72 -28.03 22.13
CA THR A 188 -0.26 -28.09 22.12
C THR A 188 0.32 -27.66 23.47
N LYS A 189 1.50 -28.18 23.80
CA LYS A 189 2.24 -27.82 25.00
C LYS A 189 3.27 -26.75 24.66
N ILE A 190 3.09 -25.55 25.24
CA ILE A 190 4.08 -24.47 25.12
C ILE A 190 5.14 -24.68 26.21
N HIS A 191 6.38 -24.95 25.79
CA HIS A 191 7.51 -25.12 26.70
C HIS A 191 8.10 -23.76 27.10
N PRO A 192 8.68 -23.63 28.32
CA PRO A 192 9.38 -22.42 28.70
C PRO A 192 10.62 -22.20 27.82
N PRO A 193 10.95 -20.95 27.44
CA PRO A 193 12.14 -20.65 26.66
C PRO A 193 13.40 -20.99 27.46
N THR A 194 14.37 -21.66 26.81
CA THR A 194 15.66 -22.05 27.42
C THR A 194 16.77 -21.02 27.20
N ILE A 195 16.58 -20.09 26.27
CA ILE A 195 17.50 -18.99 25.96
C ILE A 195 16.74 -17.68 25.81
N SER A 196 17.44 -16.56 26.06
CA SER A 196 16.88 -15.24 25.81
C SER A 196 16.83 -14.93 24.31
N ARG A 197 15.97 -13.96 23.94
CA ARG A 197 15.92 -13.44 22.55
C ARG A 197 17.29 -12.95 22.07
N TYR A 198 18.05 -12.27 22.93
CA TYR A 198 19.38 -11.78 22.57
C TYR A 198 20.38 -12.92 22.35
N GLN A 199 20.32 -13.97 23.18
CA GLN A 199 21.13 -15.17 22.99
C GLN A 199 20.78 -15.87 21.67
N ALA A 200 19.50 -15.98 21.34
CA ALA A 200 19.06 -16.54 20.06
C ALA A 200 19.59 -15.73 18.87
N ILE A 201 19.51 -14.39 18.93
CA ILE A 201 20.06 -13.51 17.89
C ILE A 201 21.56 -13.69 17.74
N LYS A 202 22.33 -13.77 18.84
CA LYS A 202 23.78 -14.02 18.78
C LYS A 202 24.11 -15.37 18.13
N SER A 203 23.38 -16.41 18.49
CA SER A 203 23.57 -17.74 17.88
C SER A 203 23.28 -17.72 16.38
N LEU A 204 22.23 -17.03 15.95
CA LEU A 204 21.94 -16.84 14.52
C LEU A 204 23.08 -16.09 13.83
N VAL A 205 23.49 -14.94 14.36
CA VAL A 205 24.58 -14.13 13.78
C VAL A 205 25.88 -14.92 13.63
N SER A 206 26.17 -15.86 14.54
CA SER A 206 27.40 -16.67 14.49
C SER A 206 27.46 -17.67 13.32
N VAL A 207 26.34 -17.89 12.63
CA VAL A 207 26.23 -18.83 11.50
C VAL A 207 25.78 -18.14 10.20
N LEU A 208 25.66 -16.80 10.20
CA LEU A 208 25.32 -16.04 8.99
C LEU A 208 26.56 -15.84 8.13
N ASP A 209 26.39 -16.05 6.83
CA ASP A 209 27.39 -15.73 5.82
C ASP A 209 26.85 -14.59 4.93
N ASP A 210 26.28 -14.93 3.77
CA ASP A 210 25.78 -14.01 2.75
C ASP A 210 24.25 -13.88 2.70
N GLU A 211 23.53 -14.46 3.66
CA GLU A 211 22.08 -14.33 3.74
C GLU A 211 21.69 -12.88 4.08
N ILE A 212 20.54 -12.41 3.58
CA ILE A 212 19.96 -11.13 4.02
C ILE A 212 19.16 -11.36 5.31
N VAL A 213 19.33 -10.49 6.29
CA VAL A 213 18.55 -10.54 7.55
C VAL A 213 17.70 -9.30 7.69
N VAL A 214 16.39 -9.51 7.80
CA VAL A 214 15.41 -8.47 8.09
C VAL A 214 15.02 -8.61 9.55
N SER A 215 15.39 -7.63 10.39
CA SER A 215 14.95 -7.62 11.79
C SER A 215 13.64 -6.87 11.95
N ASN A 216 12.79 -7.39 12.83
CA ASN A 216 11.52 -6.77 13.18
C ASN A 216 11.70 -5.47 14.00
N ILE A 217 10.57 -4.88 14.39
CA ILE A 217 10.54 -3.57 15.02
C ILE A 217 11.19 -3.52 16.41
N GLY A 218 11.95 -2.46 16.65
CA GLY A 218 12.36 -2.06 18.00
C GLY A 218 13.61 -2.78 18.54
N ILE A 219 13.51 -3.32 19.76
CA ILE A 219 14.67 -3.87 20.49
C ILE A 219 15.43 -4.97 19.73
N PRO A 220 14.78 -5.89 18.99
CA PRO A 220 15.53 -6.92 18.27
C PRO A 220 16.45 -6.36 17.18
N SER A 221 16.08 -5.25 16.54
CA SER A 221 16.96 -4.55 15.60
C SER A 221 18.22 -4.01 16.30
N LYS A 222 18.08 -3.44 17.51
CA LYS A 222 19.24 -2.98 18.32
C LYS A 222 20.13 -4.13 18.77
N GLU A 223 19.52 -5.25 19.14
CA GLU A 223 20.25 -6.44 19.53
C GLU A 223 20.99 -7.10 18.37
N LEU A 224 20.38 -7.14 17.17
CA LEU A 224 21.04 -7.61 15.97
C LEU A 224 22.26 -6.74 15.63
N TYR A 225 22.12 -5.42 15.71
CA TYR A 225 23.24 -4.48 15.50
C TYR A 225 24.40 -4.75 16.47
N HIS A 226 24.11 -4.94 17.77
CA HIS A 226 25.15 -5.27 18.74
C HIS A 226 25.72 -6.69 18.62
N ALA A 227 24.92 -7.64 18.11
CA ALA A 227 25.37 -9.03 17.93
C ALA A 227 26.33 -9.18 16.75
N GLY A 228 26.12 -8.41 15.67
CA GLY A 228 27.00 -8.36 14.51
C GLY A 228 26.40 -7.53 13.40
N ASP A 229 26.79 -6.25 13.34
CA ASP A 229 26.44 -5.35 12.25
C ASP A 229 27.11 -5.78 10.94
N ARG A 230 26.36 -5.68 9.84
CA ARG A 230 26.84 -5.96 8.49
C ARG A 230 25.92 -5.33 7.44
N PRO A 231 26.42 -5.07 6.21
CA PRO A 231 25.63 -4.46 5.14
C PRO A 231 24.35 -5.23 4.73
N LEU A 232 24.28 -6.53 5.01
CA LEU A 232 23.15 -7.40 4.66
C LEU A 232 22.05 -7.44 5.74
N ASN A 233 22.18 -6.63 6.80
CA ASN A 233 21.15 -6.49 7.82
C ASN A 233 20.25 -5.27 7.50
N PHE A 234 18.95 -5.51 7.42
CA PHE A 234 17.93 -4.47 7.35
C PHE A 234 17.31 -4.27 8.73
N TYR A 235 17.61 -3.13 9.36
CA TYR A 235 17.17 -2.78 10.70
C TYR A 235 15.89 -1.97 10.67
N MET A 236 14.75 -2.62 10.94
CA MET A 236 13.46 -1.94 10.96
C MET A 236 13.23 -1.26 12.33
N LEU A 237 13.94 -0.16 12.62
CA LEU A 237 13.79 0.62 13.83
C LEU A 237 12.60 1.58 13.75
N GLY A 238 11.58 1.34 14.58
CA GLY A 238 10.52 2.33 14.83
C GLY A 238 9.47 2.50 13.72
N SER A 239 9.48 1.66 12.69
CA SER A 239 8.35 1.62 11.76
C SER A 239 7.11 1.08 12.47
N MET A 240 5.96 1.73 12.31
CA MET A 240 4.66 1.23 12.80
C MET A 240 3.85 0.57 11.69
#